data_AF-A0A925HA37-F1
#
_entry.id   AF-A0A925HA37-F1
#
_cell.length_a   1.000
_cell.length_b   1.000
_cell.length_c   1.000
_cell.angle_alpha   90.00
_cell.angle_beta   90.00
_cell.angle_gamma   90.00
#
_symmetry.space_group_name_H-M   'P 1'
#
loop_
_entity.id
_entity.type
_entity.pdbx_description
1 polymer ?
#
loop_
_entity_poly.entity_id
_entity_poly.type
_entity_poly.pdbx_seq_one_letter_code
_entity_poly.pdbx_strand_id
1 'polypeptide(L)' 'MSDVLAPQKTGRGWIMEIPAEMAQVLGVDEGSIIVLYPHEGGMSYEILPPPSPKLKASVRETYEQFKDAFEEMKRLGD' A
#
# COMPACT_ATOMS: atom_id res chain seq x y z
N MET A 1 -7.58 17.37 -12.39
CA MET A 1 -6.34 16.84 -13.00
C MET A 1 -6.51 15.34 -13.00
N SER A 2 -6.44 14.70 -14.16
CA SER A 2 -6.61 13.25 -14.27
C SER A 2 -5.35 12.59 -13.73
N ASP A 3 -5.34 12.25 -12.44
CA ASP A 3 -4.27 11.47 -11.84
C ASP A 3 -4.20 10.14 -12.60
N VAL A 4 -3.12 9.97 -13.35
CA VAL A 4 -2.90 8.77 -14.13
C VAL A 4 -2.63 7.64 -13.14
N LEU A 5 -3.52 6.65 -13.10
CA LEU A 5 -3.35 5.39 -12.38
C LEU A 5 -2.24 4.57 -13.03
N ALA A 6 -1.00 5.02 -12.84
CA ALA A 6 0.19 4.34 -13.34
C ALA A 6 0.72 3.41 -12.24
N PRO A 7 0.88 2.11 -12.52
CA PRO A 7 1.57 1.22 -11.60
C PRO A 7 3.01 1.68 -11.38
N GLN A 8 3.38 1.86 -10.11
CA GLN A 8 4.75 2.18 -9.70
C GLN A 8 5.56 0.89 -9.64
N LYS A 9 6.65 0.84 -10.41
CA LYS A 9 7.57 -0.31 -10.41
C LYS A 9 8.39 -0.33 -9.12
N THR A 10 8.42 -1.48 -8.47
CA THR A 10 9.29 -1.78 -7.33
C THR A 10 10.34 -2.82 -7.74
N GLY A 11 11.30 -3.12 -6.85
CA GLY A 11 12.29 -4.17 -7.10
C GLY A 11 11.70 -5.57 -7.25
N ARG A 12 10.43 -5.79 -6.85
CA ARG A 12 9.78 -7.11 -6.85
C ARG A 12 8.46 -7.17 -7.63
N GLY A 13 7.99 -6.07 -8.20
CA GLY A 13 6.73 -6.04 -8.92
C GLY A 13 6.25 -4.62 -9.20
N TRP A 14 4.94 -4.41 -9.19
CA TRP A 14 4.33 -3.10 -9.33
C TRP A 14 3.31 -2.88 -8.23
N ILE A 15 3.18 -1.65 -7.76
CA ILE A 15 2.16 -1.22 -6.79
C ILE A 15 1.34 -0.12 -7.45
N MET A 16 0.03 -0.18 -7.31
CA MET A 16 -0.86 0.90 -7.73
C MET A 16 -1.88 1.18 -6.64
N GLU A 17 -2.21 2.45 -6.46
CA GLU A 17 -3.33 2.84 -5.61
C GLU A 17 -4.63 2.57 -6.36
N ILE A 18 -5.60 1.98 -5.66
CA ILE A 18 -6.93 1.74 -6.21
C ILE A 18 -7.81 2.96 -5.88
N PRO A 19 -8.44 3.59 -6.89
CA PRO A 19 -9.38 4.68 -6.65
C PRO A 19 -10.52 4.23 -5.72
N ALA A 20 -11.01 5.14 -4.89
CA ALA A 20 -12.13 4.88 -3.98
C ALA A 20 -13.38 4.34 -4.71
N GLU A 21 -13.65 4.83 -5.92
CA GLU A 21 -14.75 4.37 -6.77
C GLU A 21 -14.62 2.88 -7.14
N MET A 22 -13.41 2.43 -7.47
CA MET A 22 -13.14 1.02 -7.76
C MET A 22 -13.16 0.17 -6.49
N ALA A 23 -12.66 0.70 -5.37
CA ALA A 23 -12.70 0.02 -4.08
C ALA A 23 -14.14 -0.31 -3.64
N GLN A 24 -15.08 0.63 -3.84
CA GLN A 24 -16.50 0.41 -3.57
C GLN A 24 -17.09 -0.71 -4.43
N VAL A 25 -16.77 -0.75 -5.72
CA VAL A 25 -17.25 -1.81 -6.64
C VAL A 25 -16.67 -3.18 -6.26
N LEU A 26 -15.42 -3.21 -5.81
CA LEU A 26 -14.73 -4.43 -5.39
C LEU A 26 -15.13 -4.89 -3.97
N GLY A 27 -15.85 -4.05 -3.21
CA GLY A 27 -16.22 -4.34 -1.83
C GLY A 27 -15.02 -4.48 -0.89
N VAL A 28 -13.95 -3.72 -1.15
CA VAL A 28 -12.72 -3.75 -0.34
C VAL A 28 -12.65 -2.54 0.60
N ASP A 29 -12.24 -2.79 1.83
CA ASP A 29 -12.09 -1.73 2.83
C ASP A 29 -10.84 -0.88 2.57
N GLU A 30 -10.88 0.38 2.99
CA GLU A 30 -9.73 1.28 2.91
C GLU A 30 -8.52 0.71 3.67
N GLY A 31 -7.37 0.70 2.99
CA GLY A 31 -6.13 0.11 3.52
C GLY A 31 -6.00 -1.40 3.32
N SER A 32 -6.97 -2.04 2.65
CA SER A 32 -6.80 -3.40 2.13
C SER A 32 -5.77 -3.43 1.00
N ILE A 33 -5.14 -4.59 0.79
CA ILE A 33 -4.17 -4.80 -0.30
C ILE A 33 -4.67 -5.91 -1.21
N ILE A 34 -4.76 -5.65 -2.50
CA ILE A 34 -5.03 -6.68 -3.50
C ILE A 34 -3.71 -7.17 -4.08
N VAL A 35 -3.43 -8.46 -3.91
CA VAL A 35 -2.24 -9.11 -4.45
C VAL A 35 -2.63 -9.86 -5.71
N LEU A 36 -2.08 -9.45 -6.85
CA LEU A 36 -2.26 -10.14 -8.13
C LEU A 36 -1.07 -11.05 -8.39
N TYR A 37 -1.33 -12.32 -8.70
CA TYR A 37 -0.28 -13.27 -9.06
C TYR A 37 -0.60 -13.99 -10.39
N PRO A 38 0.31 -13.93 -11.38
CA PRO A 38 0.13 -14.62 -12.64
C PRO A 38 0.36 -16.14 -12.46
N HIS A 39 -0.37 -16.94 -13.22
CA HIS A 39 -0.16 -18.38 -13.33
C HIS A 39 -0.47 -18.85 -14.76
N GLU A 40 -0.19 -20.12 -15.08
CA GLU A 40 -0.57 -20.67 -16.38
C GLU A 40 -2.08 -20.51 -16.61
N GLY A 41 -2.44 -19.92 -17.75
CA GLY A 41 -3.83 -19.72 -18.15
C GLY A 41 -4.54 -18.53 -17.52
N GLY A 42 -3.88 -17.69 -16.70
CA GLY A 42 -4.53 -16.47 -16.21
C GLY A 42 -3.84 -15.73 -15.08
N MET A 43 -4.65 -15.02 -14.32
CA MET A 43 -4.24 -14.22 -13.17
C MET A 43 -5.21 -14.50 -12.04
N SER A 44 -4.66 -14.75 -10.86
CA SER A 44 -5.43 -14.88 -9.62
C SER A 44 -5.17 -13.68 -8.73
N TYR A 45 -6.07 -13.47 -7.77
CA TYR A 45 -5.96 -12.38 -6.82
C TYR A 45 -6.33 -12.82 -5.41
N GLU A 46 -5.72 -12.17 -4.42
CA GLU A 46 -6.05 -12.29 -3.01
C GLU A 46 -6.26 -10.90 -2.42
N ILE A 47 -7.27 -10.74 -1.57
CA ILE A 47 -7.53 -9.50 -0.84
C ILE A 47 -7.06 -9.69 0.59
N LEU A 48 -6.02 -8.96 0.98
CA LEU A 48 -5.56 -8.89 2.35
C LEU A 48 -6.36 -7.82 3.10
N PRO A 49 -6.89 -8.13 4.29
CA PRO A 49 -7.69 -7.19 5.07
C PRO A 49 -6.84 -6.00 5.51
N PRO A 50 -7.48 -4.88 5.87
CA PRO A 50 -6.76 -3.73 6.36
C PRO A 50 -6.01 -4.07 7.67
N PRO A 51 -4.87 -3.43 7.93
CA PRO A 51 -4.12 -3.65 9.17
C PRO A 51 -5.01 -3.43 10.40
N SER A 52 -4.91 -4.34 11.37
CA SER A 52 -5.67 -4.23 12.61
C SER A 52 -5.38 -2.91 13.35
N PRO A 53 -6.34 -2.36 14.14
CA PRO A 53 -6.11 -1.15 14.91
C PRO A 53 -4.89 -1.22 15.84
N LYS A 54 -4.65 -2.39 16.44
CA LYS A 54 -3.48 -2.64 17.30
C LYS A 54 -2.17 -2.53 16.52
N LEU A 55 -2.12 -3.09 15.31
CA LEU A 55 -0.95 -2.99 14.45
C LEU A 55 -0.72 -1.54 14.00
N LYS A 56 -1.79 -0.83 13.60
CA LYS A 56 -1.71 0.60 13.24
C LYS A 56 -1.18 1.45 14.40
N ALA A 57 -1.61 1.18 15.64
CA ALA A 57 -1.13 1.88 16.82
C ALA A 57 0.36 1.62 17.11
N SER A 58 0.79 0.35 17.04
CA SER A 58 2.19 -0.01 17.27
C SER A 58 3.15 0.58 16.23
N VAL A 59 2.75 0.58 14.94
CA VAL A 59 3.54 1.23 13.88
C VAL A 59 3.60 2.73 14.09
N ARG A 60 2.50 3.37 14.50
CA ARG A 60 2.47 4.81 14.81
C ARG A 60 3.39 5.16 15.98
N GLU A 61 3.33 4.40 17.06
CA GLU A 61 4.22 4.60 18.22
C GLU A 61 5.69 4.48 17.81
N THR A 62 6.02 3.46 17.00
CA THR A 62 7.38 3.29 16.47
C THR A 62 7.78 4.49 15.60
N TYR A 63 6.91 4.92 14.70
CA TYR A 63 7.17 6.10 13.87
C TYR A 63 7.41 7.36 14.71
N GLU A 64 6.59 7.60 15.74
CA GLU A 64 6.75 8.75 16.64
C GLU A 64 8.07 8.71 17.41
N GLN A 65 8.49 7.53 17.88
CA GLN A 65 9.79 7.36 18.57
C GLN A 65 10.99 7.69 17.66
N PHE A 66 10.89 7.39 16.37
CA PHE A 66 12.00 7.55 15.42
C PHE A 66 11.79 8.71 14.43
N LYS A 67 10.77 9.55 14.65
CA LYS A 67 10.35 10.58 13.69
C LYS A 67 11.51 11.49 13.29
N ASP A 68 12.27 11.97 14.28
CA ASP A 68 13.38 12.90 14.05
C ASP A 68 14.50 12.24 13.24
N ALA A 69 14.77 10.95 13.48
CA ALA A 69 15.74 10.18 12.70
C ALA A 69 15.30 10.00 11.25
N PHE A 70 14.01 9.71 11.01
CA PHE A 70 13.46 9.61 9.66
C PHE A 70 13.49 10.95 8.91
N GLU A 71 13.18 12.06 9.57
CA GLU A 71 13.26 13.39 8.95
C GLU A 71 14.71 13.77 8.61
N GLU A 72 15.66 13.42 9.47
CA GLU A 72 17.08 13.65 9.20
C GLU A 72 17.61 12.78 8.05
N MET A 73 17.23 11.51 7.98
CA MET A 73 17.58 10.63 6.85
C MET A 73 17.00 11.16 5.53
N LYS A 74 15.74 11.58 5.54
CA LYS A 74 15.08 12.20 4.38
C LYS A 74 15.77 13.50 3.95
N ARG A 75 16.26 14.31 4.90
CA ARG A 75 17.02 15.54 4.62
C ARG A 75 18.36 15.23 3.93
N LEU A 76 18.99 14.13 4.31
CA LEU A 76 20.28 13.68 3.76
C LEU A 76 20.13 12.97 2.40
N GLY A 77 18.91 12.68 1.96
CA GLY A 77 18.60 12.12 0.65
C GLY A 77 18.60 10.59 0.58
N ASP A 78 18.44 9.93 1.73
CA ASP A 78 18.21 8.49 1.86
C ASP A 78 16.69 8.17 1.91
#